data_AF-A0A2G6T1S5-F1
#
_entry.id   AF-A0A2G6T1S5-F1
#
_cell.length_a   1.000
_cell.length_b   1.000
_cell.length_c   1.000
_cell.angle_alpha   90.00
_cell.angle_beta   90.00
_cell.angle_gamma   90.00
#
_symmetry.space_group_name_H-M   'P 1'
#
loop_
_entity.id
_entity.type
_entity.pdbx_description
1 polymer ?
#
loop_
_entity_poly.entity_id
_entity_poly.type
_entity_poly.pdbx_seq_one_letter_code
_entity_poly.pdbx_strand_id
1 'polypeptide(L)'
;MKIGQKPELPGALAQTGLAKQAKSPAPAAEGVAKGAAAAQAAGVPVTVSSSARALEQPGRTTSDFDAKRVSEVRAAINNGTFSVDADAIADKLLSNAQEIFSRARG
;
A
#
# COMPACT_ATOMS: atom_id res chain seq x y z
N MET A 1 18.03 44.95 -6.78
CA MET A 1 17.67 44.69 -8.19
C MET A 1 16.45 43.79 -8.23
N LYS A 2 15.30 44.33 -8.66
CA LYS A 2 14.15 43.55 -9.14
C LYS A 2 14.55 42.94 -10.48
N ILE A 3 14.43 41.63 -10.67
CA ILE A 3 13.98 41.03 -11.93
C ILE A 3 13.28 39.73 -11.53
N GLY A 4 11.96 39.71 -11.69
CA GLY A 4 11.20 38.47 -11.74
C GLY A 4 11.23 37.91 -13.16
N GLN A 5 11.17 36.60 -13.31
CA GLN A 5 10.86 35.97 -14.58
C GLN A 5 9.96 34.76 -14.34
N LYS A 6 8.80 34.82 -15.00
CA LYS A 6 7.68 33.88 -15.00
C LYS A 6 8.08 32.53 -15.63
N PRO A 7 7.36 31.43 -15.33
CA PRO A 7 7.39 30.25 -16.18
C PRO A 7 6.52 30.49 -17.42
N GLU A 8 7.16 30.64 -18.58
CA GLU A 8 6.50 30.74 -19.88
C GLU A 8 6.25 29.32 -20.42
N LEU A 9 4.99 28.96 -20.60
CA LEU A 9 4.53 27.78 -21.34
C LEU A 9 4.92 27.92 -22.83
N PRO A 10 5.39 26.85 -23.51
CA PRO A 10 5.30 26.78 -24.96
C PRO A 10 3.97 26.14 -25.35
N GLY A 11 3.02 26.98 -25.75
CA GLY A 11 1.91 26.59 -26.62
C GLY A 11 2.04 27.35 -27.94
N ALA A 12 2.05 26.62 -29.07
CA ALA A 12 1.25 26.89 -30.28
C ALA A 12 1.85 26.20 -31.53
N LEU A 13 1.10 25.25 -32.14
CA LEU A 13 0.46 25.31 -33.48
C LEU A 13 1.47 25.27 -34.67
N ALA A 14 1.36 24.49 -35.75
CA ALA A 14 0.29 23.74 -36.43
C ALA A 14 0.98 22.67 -37.34
N GLN A 15 0.33 21.61 -37.83
CA GLN A 15 -0.42 21.53 -39.11
C GLN A 15 -0.78 20.04 -39.32
N THR A 16 -2.04 19.61 -39.42
CA THR A 16 -2.93 19.56 -40.60
C THR A 16 -3.17 18.11 -41.03
N GLY A 17 -4.42 17.64 -40.91
CA GLY A 17 -4.85 16.35 -41.44
C GLY A 17 -6.29 16.01 -41.02
N LEU A 18 -7.26 16.52 -41.78
CA LEU A 18 -8.68 16.18 -41.69
C LEU A 18 -8.92 14.78 -42.27
N ALA A 19 -9.61 13.87 -41.55
CA ALA A 19 -10.77 13.10 -42.04
C ALA A 19 -11.12 11.89 -41.13
N LYS A 20 -12.34 11.96 -40.57
CA LYS A 20 -13.29 10.88 -40.20
C LYS A 20 -12.77 9.43 -40.15
N GLN A 21 -12.90 8.78 -38.97
CA GLN A 21 -13.72 7.57 -38.82
C GLN A 21 -14.05 7.28 -37.35
N ALA A 22 -15.34 7.08 -37.07
CA ALA A 22 -15.84 6.61 -35.79
C ALA A 22 -15.56 5.11 -35.59
N LYS A 23 -14.99 4.73 -34.44
CA LYS A 23 -15.20 3.41 -33.81
C LYS A 23 -14.82 3.48 -32.32
N SER A 24 -15.62 2.77 -31.53
CA SER A 24 -15.72 2.60 -30.06
C SER A 24 -14.40 2.38 -29.28
N PRO A 25 -14.41 2.50 -27.92
CA PRO A 25 -13.20 2.59 -27.09
C PRO A 25 -12.60 1.23 -26.65
N ALA A 26 -11.31 1.28 -26.32
CA ALA A 26 -10.50 0.34 -25.49
C ALA A 26 -10.06 -0.99 -26.14
N PRO A 27 -8.83 -1.52 -25.85
CA PRO A 27 -8.30 -1.69 -24.50
C PRO A 27 -6.92 -1.04 -24.26
N ALA A 28 -6.85 -0.21 -23.22
CA ALA A 28 -5.61 0.13 -22.53
C ALA A 28 -5.41 -0.90 -21.40
N ALA A 29 -4.98 -2.12 -21.73
CA ALA A 29 -4.74 -3.15 -20.73
C ALA A 29 -3.32 -3.77 -20.79
N GLU A 30 -2.54 -3.49 -21.83
CA GLU A 30 -1.20 -4.11 -21.99
C GLU A 30 -0.05 -3.26 -21.44
N GLY A 31 -0.28 -1.98 -21.14
CA GLY A 31 0.78 -1.09 -20.60
C GLY A 31 1.02 -1.22 -19.10
N VAL A 32 0.04 -1.68 -18.32
CA VAL A 32 0.08 -1.64 -16.85
C VAL A 32 0.84 -2.85 -16.28
N ALA A 33 0.76 -4.01 -16.95
CA ALA A 33 1.43 -5.23 -16.51
C ALA A 33 2.97 -5.15 -16.59
N LYS A 34 3.51 -4.42 -17.58
CA LYS A 34 4.96 -4.27 -17.75
C LYS A 34 5.58 -3.26 -16.77
N GLY A 35 4.82 -2.25 -16.35
CA GLY A 35 5.23 -1.30 -15.32
C GLY A 35 5.27 -1.89 -13.91
N ALA A 36 4.33 -2.78 -13.60
CA ALA A 36 4.32 -3.50 -12.32
C ALA A 36 5.55 -4.41 -12.16
N ALA A 37 5.94 -5.14 -13.23
CA ALA A 37 7.11 -6.01 -13.25
C ALA A 37 8.45 -5.26 -12.98
N ALA A 38 8.58 -4.04 -13.50
CA ALA A 38 9.77 -3.22 -13.34
C ALA A 38 9.89 -2.58 -11.94
N ALA A 39 8.76 -2.35 -11.25
CA ALA A 39 8.75 -1.74 -9.93
C ALA A 39 9.22 -2.69 -8.82
N GLN A 40 9.16 -4.01 -9.02
CA GLN A 40 9.64 -5.00 -8.05
C GLN A 40 11.18 -5.12 -8.00
N ALA A 41 11.88 -4.54 -8.99
CA ALA A 41 13.33 -4.56 -9.09
C ALA A 41 14.02 -3.27 -8.57
N ALA A 42 13.25 -2.32 -8.01
CA ALA A 42 13.76 -1.02 -7.54
C ALA A 42 14.41 -1.06 -6.15
N GLY A 43 14.81 -2.23 -5.66
CA GLY A 43 15.42 -2.42 -4.33
C GLY A 43 16.60 -3.40 -4.38
N VAL A 44 17.50 -3.28 -3.40
CA VAL A 44 18.59 -4.26 -3.20
C VAL A 44 17.96 -5.64 -2.92
N PRO A 45 18.27 -6.68 -3.70
CA PRO A 45 17.70 -8.01 -3.46
C PRO A 45 18.28 -8.60 -2.17
N VAL A 46 17.43 -8.79 -1.17
CA VAL A 46 17.78 -9.48 0.08
C VAL A 46 17.30 -10.93 0.03
N THR A 47 18.18 -11.87 0.39
CA THR A 47 17.83 -13.28 0.49
C THR A 47 17.37 -13.61 1.90
N VAL A 48 16.15 -14.14 2.03
CA VAL A 48 15.62 -14.67 3.29
C VAL A 48 15.97 -16.15 3.43
N SER A 49 16.12 -16.63 4.68
CA SER A 49 16.43 -18.05 4.96
C SER A 49 15.30 -18.98 4.51
N SER A 50 15.65 -20.23 4.20
CA SER A 50 14.69 -21.26 3.77
C SER A 50 13.62 -21.53 4.84
N SER A 51 13.99 -21.49 6.12
CA SER A 51 13.04 -21.65 7.24
C SER A 51 12.03 -20.51 7.32
N ALA A 52 12.47 -19.26 7.13
CA ALA A 52 11.55 -18.12 7.12
C ALA A 52 10.59 -18.19 5.92
N ARG A 53 11.10 -18.62 4.75
CA ARG A 53 10.29 -18.82 3.55
C ARG A 53 9.30 -19.98 3.68
N ALA A 54 9.61 -21.02 4.45
CA ALA A 54 8.69 -22.13 4.74
C ALA A 54 7.55 -21.72 5.68
N LEU A 55 7.75 -20.70 6.52
CA LEU A 55 6.71 -20.13 7.39
C LEU A 55 5.83 -19.10 6.66
N GLU A 56 6.26 -18.64 5.48
CA GLU A 56 5.47 -17.76 4.63
C GLU A 56 4.24 -18.54 4.15
N GLN A 57 3.04 -18.14 4.59
CA GLN A 57 1.80 -18.75 4.12
C GLN A 57 1.53 -18.32 2.67
N PRO A 58 1.55 -19.24 1.69
CA PRO A 58 1.26 -18.90 0.31
C PRO A 58 -0.22 -18.55 0.16
N GLY A 59 -0.53 -17.31 -0.24
CA GLY A 59 -1.91 -16.87 -0.52
C GLY A 59 -2.50 -15.79 0.38
N ARG A 60 -1.68 -14.91 1.01
CA ARG A 60 -2.14 -13.66 1.66
C ARG A 60 -2.74 -12.65 0.66
N THR A 61 -3.88 -12.99 0.08
CA THR A 61 -4.65 -12.12 -0.83
C THR A 61 -6.10 -11.94 -0.39
N THR A 62 -6.53 -12.64 0.67
CA THR A 62 -7.78 -12.36 1.39
C THR A 62 -7.43 -11.63 2.68
N SER A 63 -8.10 -10.51 2.92
CA SER A 63 -7.85 -9.58 4.01
C SER A 63 -7.37 -10.27 5.30
N ASP A 64 -6.09 -10.09 5.62
CA ASP A 64 -5.43 -10.56 6.86
C ASP A 64 -6.05 -9.97 8.14
N PHE A 65 -7.13 -9.21 8.02
CA PHE A 65 -7.85 -8.57 9.08
C PHE A 65 -9.35 -8.87 8.99
N ASP A 66 -9.99 -9.01 10.14
CA ASP A 66 -11.44 -9.18 10.23
C ASP A 66 -12.15 -7.84 10.00
N ALA A 67 -12.67 -7.65 8.79
CA ALA A 67 -13.40 -6.45 8.40
C ALA A 67 -14.67 -6.21 9.22
N LYS A 68 -15.35 -7.28 9.66
CA LYS A 68 -16.53 -7.16 10.53
C LYS A 68 -16.13 -6.61 11.89
N ARG A 69 -15.06 -7.16 12.48
CA ARG A 69 -14.53 -6.67 13.76
C ARG A 69 -14.10 -5.21 13.70
N VAL A 70 -13.42 -4.81 12.63
CA VAL A 70 -13.00 -3.40 12.44
C VAL A 70 -14.21 -2.47 12.33
N SER A 71 -15.27 -2.88 11.62
CA SER A 71 -16.50 -2.10 11.50
C SER A 71 -17.18 -1.91 12.86
N GLU A 72 -17.31 -2.97 13.65
CA GLU A 72 -17.88 -2.93 15.01
C GLU A 72 -17.11 -1.99 15.93
N VAL A 73 -15.77 -2.10 15.93
CA VAL A 73 -14.92 -1.25 16.76
C VAL A 73 -15.04 0.22 16.33
N ARG A 74 -15.06 0.51 15.03
CA ARG A 74 -15.29 1.87 14.51
C ARG A 74 -16.63 2.44 14.98
N ALA A 75 -17.70 1.64 14.93
CA ALA A 75 -19.02 2.07 15.39
C ALA A 75 -19.03 2.36 16.90
N ALA A 76 -18.40 1.51 17.72
CA ALA A 76 -18.30 1.71 19.16
C ALA A 76 -17.53 2.99 19.52
N ILE A 77 -16.46 3.31 18.78
CA ILE A 77 -15.71 4.56 18.95
C ILE A 77 -16.59 5.76 18.58
N ASN A 78 -17.28 5.72 17.44
CA ASN A 78 -18.15 6.82 17.01
C ASN A 78 -19.33 7.07 17.97
N ASN A 79 -19.86 6.00 18.56
CA ASN A 79 -20.95 6.08 19.52
C ASN A 79 -20.47 6.42 20.95
N GLY A 80 -19.16 6.54 21.17
CA GLY A 80 -18.57 6.85 22.48
C GLY A 80 -18.67 5.70 23.50
N THR A 81 -19.02 4.49 23.06
CA THR A 81 -19.17 3.31 23.94
C THR A 81 -17.91 2.45 24.01
N PHE A 82 -16.90 2.76 23.21
CA PHE A 82 -15.59 2.13 23.32
C PHE A 82 -14.87 2.62 24.57
N SER A 83 -14.66 1.73 25.54
CA SER A 83 -13.88 2.00 26.74
C SER A 83 -12.52 1.30 26.64
N VAL A 84 -11.47 2.02 27.06
CA VAL A 84 -10.10 1.49 27.08
C VAL A 84 -9.91 0.64 28.33
N ASP A 85 -9.59 -0.64 28.14
CA ASP A 85 -9.21 -1.54 29.22
C ASP A 85 -7.69 -1.48 29.44
N ALA A 86 -7.28 -0.89 30.57
CA ALA A 86 -5.87 -0.73 30.91
C ALA A 86 -5.18 -2.06 31.27
N ASP A 87 -5.91 -3.01 31.84
CA ASP A 87 -5.37 -4.31 32.24
C ASP A 87 -5.06 -5.15 30.99
N ALA A 88 -6.00 -5.18 30.05
CA ALA A 88 -5.81 -5.84 28.75
C ALA A 88 -4.63 -5.24 27.95
N ILE A 89 -4.37 -3.94 28.06
CA ILE A 89 -3.20 -3.30 27.45
C ILE A 89 -1.92 -3.77 28.14
N ALA A 90 -1.89 -3.76 29.47
CA ALA A 90 -0.72 -4.16 30.24
C ALA A 90 -0.32 -5.62 29.96
N ASP A 91 -1.29 -6.52 29.90
CA ASP A 91 -1.06 -7.93 29.57
C ASP A 91 -0.47 -8.09 28.16
N LYS A 92 -1.03 -7.40 27.16
CA LYS A 92 -0.49 -7.43 25.79
C LYS A 92 0.91 -6.84 25.68
N LEU A 93 1.22 -5.78 26.43
CA LEU A 93 2.56 -5.19 26.47
C LEU A 93 3.57 -6.15 27.10
N LEU A 94 3.20 -6.80 28.22
CA LEU A 94 4.05 -7.78 28.87
C LEU A 94 4.28 -9.00 27.98
N SER A 95 3.23 -9.52 27.34
CA SER A 95 3.30 -10.64 26.40
C SER A 95 4.24 -10.32 25.23
N ASN A 96 4.13 -9.12 24.65
CA ASN A 96 5.03 -8.69 23.58
C ASN A 96 6.49 -8.57 24.05
N ALA A 97 6.72 -8.01 25.25
CA ALA A 97 8.06 -7.91 25.82
C ALA A 97 8.67 -9.31 26.07
N GLN A 98 7.89 -10.24 26.62
CA GLN A 98 8.31 -11.63 26.83
C GLN A 98 8.69 -12.31 25.52
N GLU A 99 7.93 -12.08 24.44
CA GLU A 99 8.26 -12.62 23.12
C GLU A 99 9.63 -12.12 22.64
N ILE A 100 9.88 -10.80 22.76
CA ILE A 100 11.16 -10.19 22.36
C ILE A 100 12.32 -10.77 23.19
N PHE A 101 12.17 -10.87 24.51
CA PHE A 101 13.22 -11.43 25.37
C PHE A 101 13.46 -12.93 25.12
N SER A 102 12.41 -13.67 24.78
CA SER A 102 12.52 -15.10 24.44
C SER A 102 13.28 -15.29 23.13
N ARG A 103 13.00 -14.46 22.12
CA ARG A 103 13.74 -14.44 20.84
C ARG A 103 15.17 -13.96 20.99
N ALA A 104 15.47 -13.12 21.99
CA ALA A 104 16.82 -12.61 22.23
C ALA A 104 17.70 -13.57 23.04
N ARG A 105 17.11 -14.50 23.81
CA ARG A 105 17.83 -15.53 24.58
C ARG A 105 17.97 -16.88 23.86
N GLY A 106 17.10 -17.17 22.90
CA GLY A 106 17.17 -18.36 22.05
C GLY A 106 18.09 -18.14 20.85
#